data_AF-A0A9X8DWM1-F1
#
_entry.id   AF-A0A9X8DWM1-F1
#
_cell.length_a   1.000
_cell.length_b   1.000
_cell.length_c   1.000
_cell.angle_alpha   90.00
_cell.angle_beta   90.00
_cell.angle_gamma   90.00
#
_symmetry.space_group_name_H-M   'P 1'
#
loop_
_entity.id
_entity.type
_entity.pdbx_description
1 polymer ?
#
loop_
_entity_poly.entity_id
_entity_poly.type
_entity_poly.pdbx_seq_one_letter_code
_entity_poly.pdbx_strand_id
1 'polypeptide(L)'
;MSCGVVGLSVRAACVSAFVHAELPFCTPNHAQLALEATYPHPAHQLCMKEAGMQNKVYLASRFTPSLTQVGAFFNSKACRETFGVIMDAVKNNMPTCMYSENISSKQLSDLTYDQLKTPYTAYIESL
;
A
#
# COMPACT_ATOMS: atom_id res chain seq x y z
N MET A 1 -3.81 -12.32 -49.43
CA MET A 1 -3.09 -12.38 -50.72
C MET A 1 -1.86 -13.25 -50.53
N SER A 2 -1.58 -14.07 -51.54
CA SER A 2 -0.89 -15.35 -51.51
C SER A 2 0.54 -15.36 -50.97
N CYS A 3 0.86 -16.38 -50.17
CA CYS A 3 2.23 -16.77 -49.81
C CYS A 3 2.96 -17.30 -51.05
N GLY A 4 4.03 -16.61 -51.46
CA GLY A 4 5.02 -17.15 -52.39
C GLY A 4 6.01 -18.06 -51.65
N VAL A 5 6.15 -19.29 -52.12
CA VAL A 5 7.04 -20.32 -51.57
C VAL A 5 8.38 -20.27 -52.32
N VAL A 6 9.44 -19.86 -51.63
CA VAL A 6 10.84 -20.22 -51.89
C VAL A 6 11.42 -20.38 -50.48
N GLY A 7 11.72 -21.57 -49.98
CA GLY A 7 12.70 -22.50 -50.51
C GLY A 7 13.79 -22.63 -49.44
N LEU A 8 13.76 -23.76 -48.73
CA LEU A 8 14.76 -24.33 -47.82
C LEU A 8 15.12 -23.62 -46.49
N SER A 9 14.94 -24.42 -45.43
CA SER A 9 15.72 -24.47 -44.19
C SER A 9 15.97 -23.16 -43.43
N VAL A 10 15.18 -22.94 -42.39
CA VAL A 10 15.64 -23.05 -40.98
C VAL A 10 14.36 -23.22 -40.16
N ARG A 11 14.35 -24.21 -39.24
CA ARG A 11 13.34 -24.29 -38.18
C ARG A 11 13.43 -23.00 -37.36
N ALA A 12 12.64 -21.99 -37.71
CA ALA A 12 12.38 -20.89 -36.82
C ALA A 12 11.50 -21.45 -35.70
N ALA A 13 12.16 -21.96 -34.66
CA ALA A 13 11.53 -22.06 -33.35
C ALA A 13 10.96 -20.67 -33.08
N CYS A 14 9.64 -20.55 -33.05
CA CYS A 14 8.96 -19.42 -32.44
C CYS A 14 9.38 -19.47 -30.96
N VAL A 15 10.54 -18.88 -30.66
CA VAL A 15 10.90 -18.51 -29.30
C VAL A 15 9.87 -17.46 -28.96
N SER A 16 8.81 -17.89 -28.28
CA SER A 16 7.90 -16.99 -27.58
C SER A 16 8.77 -16.09 -26.73
N ALA A 17 9.03 -14.88 -27.22
CA ALA A 17 9.57 -13.82 -26.40
C ALA A 17 8.47 -13.56 -25.38
N PHE A 18 8.54 -14.25 -24.24
CA PHE A 18 8.00 -13.77 -23.01
C PHE A 18 8.76 -12.48 -22.74
N VAL A 19 8.23 -11.40 -23.30
CA VAL A 19 8.48 -10.06 -22.79
C VAL A 19 7.97 -10.13 -21.36
N HIS A 20 8.86 -10.49 -20.44
CA HIS A 20 8.70 -10.10 -19.06
C HIS A 20 8.63 -8.59 -19.14
N ALA A 21 7.41 -8.04 -19.19
CA ALA A 21 7.21 -6.62 -19.00
C ALA A 21 7.93 -6.32 -17.70
N GLU A 22 9.09 -5.66 -17.79
CA GLU A 22 9.84 -5.22 -16.62
C GLU A 22 8.83 -4.47 -15.76
N LEU A 23 8.53 -5.02 -14.58
CA LEU A 23 7.68 -4.33 -13.62
C LEU A 23 8.30 -2.95 -13.44
N PRO A 24 7.58 -1.84 -13.67
CA PRO A 24 8.18 -0.52 -13.66
C PRO A 24 8.87 -0.29 -12.33
N PHE A 25 10.09 0.25 -12.35
CA PHE A 25 10.83 0.57 -11.14
C PHE A 25 9.96 1.40 -10.22
N CYS A 26 9.81 0.93 -8.98
CA CYS A 26 8.96 1.62 -8.04
C CYS A 26 9.67 2.85 -7.49
N THR A 27 9.09 4.02 -7.74
CA THR A 27 9.60 5.27 -7.19
C THR A 27 8.90 5.58 -5.87
N PRO A 28 9.58 6.19 -4.89
CA PRO A 28 8.97 6.62 -3.63
C PRO A 28 7.73 7.49 -3.80
N ASN A 29 7.62 8.23 -4.92
CA ASN A 29 6.46 9.05 -5.24
C ASN A 29 5.17 8.24 -5.45
N HIS A 30 5.24 6.97 -5.85
CA HIS A 30 4.02 6.17 -6.07
C HIS A 30 3.22 5.96 -4.79
N ALA A 31 3.90 5.69 -3.67
CA ALA A 31 3.24 5.56 -2.37
C ALA A 31 2.60 6.88 -1.93
N GLN A 32 3.34 7.98 -2.10
CA GLN A 32 2.86 9.31 -1.75
C GLN A 32 1.62 9.69 -2.58
N LEU A 33 1.68 9.54 -3.90
CA LEU A 33 0.55 9.85 -4.79
C LEU A 33 -0.69 9.00 -4.49
N ALA A 34 -0.51 7.72 -4.15
CA ALA A 34 -1.62 6.85 -3.78
C ALA A 34 -2.30 7.29 -2.47
N LEU A 35 -1.53 7.79 -1.50
CA LEU A 35 -2.01 8.12 -0.16
C LEU A 35 -2.43 9.59 0.02
N GLU A 36 -1.93 10.51 -0.80
CA GLU A 36 -2.24 11.94 -0.71
C GLU A 36 -3.75 12.24 -0.78
N ALA A 37 -4.49 11.46 -1.56
CA ALA A 37 -5.94 11.56 -1.66
C ALA A 37 -6.67 11.27 -0.34
N THR A 38 -6.02 10.58 0.60
CA THR A 38 -6.60 10.21 1.90
C THR A 38 -6.48 11.34 2.94
N TYR A 39 -5.51 12.24 2.79
CA TYR A 39 -5.22 13.31 3.75
C TYR A 39 -6.34 14.35 3.92
N PRO A 40 -7.05 14.79 2.87
CA PRO A 40 -8.18 15.69 3.04
C PRO A 40 -9.46 15.00 3.56
N HIS A 41 -9.49 13.67 3.70
CA HIS A 41 -10.67 12.97 4.17
C HIS A 41 -11.04 13.40 5.61
N PRO A 42 -12.31 13.69 5.94
CA PRO A 42 -12.69 14.16 7.28
C PRO A 42 -12.27 13.21 8.40
N ALA A 43 -12.40 11.89 8.17
CA ALA A 43 -11.95 10.88 9.11
C ALA A 43 -10.44 10.99 9.41
N HIS A 44 -9.62 11.30 8.41
CA HIS A 44 -8.16 11.43 8.57
C HIS A 44 -7.85 12.57 9.54
N GLN A 45 -8.43 13.76 9.32
CA GLN A 45 -8.19 14.91 10.19
C GLN A 45 -8.66 14.64 11.63
N LEU A 46 -9.82 13.98 11.77
CA LEU A 46 -10.36 13.63 13.09
C LEU A 46 -9.50 12.57 13.78
N CYS A 47 -9.01 11.56 13.05
CA CYS A 47 -8.08 10.57 13.58
C CYS A 47 -6.78 11.21 14.07
N MET A 48 -6.18 12.10 13.28
CA MET A 48 -4.94 12.76 13.69
C MET A 48 -5.13 13.60 14.95
N LYS A 49 -6.30 14.20 15.14
CA LYS A 49 -6.65 14.90 16.38
C LYS A 49 -6.86 13.94 17.55
N GLU A 50 -7.67 12.89 17.38
CA GLU A 50 -8.00 11.93 18.45
C GLU A 50 -6.79 11.10 18.89
N ALA A 51 -5.89 10.77 17.97
CA ALA A 51 -4.65 10.06 18.25
C ALA A 51 -3.52 10.96 18.76
N GLY A 52 -3.73 12.29 18.83
CA GLY A 52 -2.68 13.23 19.27
C GLY A 52 -1.53 13.36 18.28
N MET A 53 -1.77 13.15 16.98
CA MET A 53 -0.77 13.16 15.89
C MET A 53 -0.85 14.40 14.99
N GLN A 54 -1.58 15.44 15.39
CA GLN A 54 -1.83 16.67 14.62
C GLN A 54 -0.64 17.65 14.53
N ASN A 55 0.45 17.41 15.28
CA ASN A 55 1.53 18.39 15.37
C ASN A 55 2.22 18.53 14.00
N LYS A 56 2.36 19.76 13.48
CA LYS A 56 3.05 20.04 12.21
C LYS A 56 4.48 19.49 12.19
N VAL A 57 5.12 19.40 13.35
CA VAL A 57 6.42 18.73 13.51
C VAL A 57 6.26 17.25 13.17
N TYR A 58 5.31 16.54 13.77
CA TYR A 58 5.08 15.11 13.53
C TYR A 58 4.89 14.75 12.04
N LEU A 59 4.10 15.54 11.31
CA LEU A 59 3.88 15.37 9.86
C LEU A 59 5.14 15.69 9.02
N ALA A 60 6.01 16.59 9.50
CA ALA A 60 7.21 17.03 8.77
C ALA A 60 8.47 16.23 9.12
N SER A 61 8.57 15.66 10.33
CA SER A 61 9.82 15.06 10.84
C SER A 61 9.78 13.53 10.98
N ARG A 62 8.81 12.85 10.38
CA ARG A 62 8.73 11.37 10.35
C ARG A 62 8.85 10.74 11.75
N PHE A 63 8.36 11.43 12.79
CA PHE A 63 8.41 10.90 14.14
C PHE A 63 7.56 9.65 14.22
N THR A 64 8.12 8.59 14.80
CA THR A 64 7.36 7.40 15.19
C THR A 64 6.37 7.79 16.30
N PRO A 65 5.10 7.36 16.24
CA PRO A 65 4.14 7.63 17.30
C PRO A 65 4.58 6.99 18.62
N SER A 66 4.39 7.68 19.74
CA SER A 66 4.55 7.11 21.08
C SER A 66 3.50 6.02 21.36
N LEU A 67 3.76 5.13 22.32
CA LEU A 67 2.81 4.06 22.68
C LEU A 67 1.43 4.58 23.07
N THR A 68 1.36 5.74 23.72
CA THR A 68 0.09 6.41 24.06
C THR A 68 -0.67 6.87 22.82
N GLN A 69 0.04 7.43 21.82
CA GLN A 69 -0.57 7.86 20.56
C GLN A 69 -1.02 6.66 19.73
N VAL A 70 -0.24 5.57 19.71
CA VAL A 70 -0.65 4.31 19.07
C VAL A 70 -1.89 3.73 19.76
N GLY A 71 -1.97 3.80 21.09
CA GLY A 71 -3.15 3.37 21.84
C GLY A 71 -4.38 4.22 21.54
N ALA A 72 -4.21 5.54 21.47
CA ALA A 72 -5.27 6.46 21.07
C ALA A 72 -5.73 6.22 19.63
N PHE A 73 -4.79 5.94 18.71
CA PHE A 73 -5.09 5.52 17.35
C PHE A 73 -5.98 4.29 17.34
N PHE A 74 -5.64 3.22 18.07
CA PHE A 74 -6.40 1.96 18.10
C PHE A 74 -7.75 2.00 18.84
N ASN A 75 -8.02 3.08 19.58
CA ASN A 75 -9.26 3.28 20.32
C ASN A 75 -10.19 4.33 19.68
N SER A 76 -9.77 4.94 18.57
CA SER A 76 -10.54 5.95 17.84
C SER A 76 -11.37 5.35 16.71
N LYS A 77 -12.68 5.67 16.69
CA LYS A 77 -13.56 5.31 15.56
C LYS A 77 -13.12 6.00 14.28
N ALA A 78 -12.71 7.27 14.37
CA ALA A 78 -12.22 8.03 13.23
C ALA A 78 -10.94 7.41 12.63
N CYS A 79 -10.06 6.86 13.47
CA CYS A 79 -8.86 6.17 13.02
C CYS A 79 -9.16 4.83 12.36
N ARG A 80 -10.17 4.09 12.83
CA ARG A 80 -10.67 2.90 12.11
C ARG A 80 -11.19 3.26 10.72
N GLU A 81 -11.96 4.34 10.61
CA GLU A 81 -12.47 4.81 9.32
C GLU A 81 -11.34 5.30 8.41
N THR A 82 -10.37 6.05 8.95
CA THR A 82 -9.17 6.49 8.23
C THR A 82 -8.38 5.31 7.68
N PHE A 83 -8.21 4.25 8.47
CA PHE A 83 -7.56 3.03 8.02
C PHE A 83 -8.30 2.42 6.82
N GLY A 84 -9.64 2.34 6.86
CA GLY A 84 -10.43 1.88 5.72
C GLY A 84 -10.16 2.70 4.44
N VAL A 85 -10.17 4.03 4.56
CA VAL A 85 -9.86 4.94 3.43
C VAL A 85 -8.44 4.71 2.88
N ILE A 86 -7.46 4.49 3.76
CA ILE A 86 -6.08 4.17 3.36
C ILE A 86 -6.02 2.83 2.64
N MET A 87 -6.70 1.80 3.15
CA MET A 87 -6.69 0.47 2.52
C MET A 87 -7.38 0.47 1.16
N ASP A 88 -8.44 1.25 0.99
CA ASP A 88 -9.07 1.47 -0.31
C ASP A 88 -8.13 2.17 -1.29
N ALA A 89 -7.38 3.17 -0.83
CA ALA A 89 -6.38 3.84 -1.66
C ALA A 89 -5.23 2.91 -2.05
N VAL A 90 -4.75 2.07 -1.13
CA VAL A 90 -3.75 1.03 -1.39
C VAL A 90 -4.26 0.05 -2.44
N LYS A 91 -5.49 -0.42 -2.30
CA LYS A 91 -6.10 -1.38 -3.23
C LYS A 91 -6.26 -0.82 -4.64
N ASN A 92 -6.70 0.43 -4.75
CA ASN A 92 -7.14 1.00 -6.03
C ASN A 92 -6.06 1.83 -6.74
N ASN A 93 -5.13 2.43 -5.99
CA ASN A 93 -4.20 3.42 -6.53
C ASN A 93 -2.72 3.03 -6.39
N MET A 94 -2.40 1.99 -5.59
CA MET A 94 -1.00 1.57 -5.41
C MET A 94 -0.57 0.65 -6.56
N PRO A 95 0.50 0.98 -7.31
CA PRO A 95 0.96 0.15 -8.42
C PRO A 95 1.57 -1.16 -7.91
N THR A 96 1.49 -2.22 -8.74
CA THR A 96 1.96 -3.57 -8.39
C THR A 96 3.44 -3.61 -7.99
N CYS A 97 4.27 -2.70 -8.51
CA CYS A 97 5.68 -2.64 -8.15
C CYS A 97 5.94 -2.31 -6.66
N MET A 98 4.94 -1.78 -5.94
CA MET A 98 5.07 -1.42 -4.51
C MET A 98 4.92 -2.63 -3.59
N TYR A 99 4.56 -3.78 -4.16
CA TYR A 99 4.30 -5.01 -3.47
C TYR A 99 5.51 -5.93 -3.64
N SER A 100 5.88 -6.64 -2.57
CA SER A 100 6.90 -7.68 -2.69
C SER A 100 6.33 -8.89 -3.42
N GLU A 101 7.19 -9.74 -3.98
CA GLU A 101 6.76 -11.00 -4.61
C GLU A 101 5.99 -11.91 -3.63
N ASN A 102 6.18 -11.71 -2.33
CA ASN A 102 5.58 -12.50 -1.26
C ASN A 102 4.29 -11.91 -0.68
N ILE A 103 3.94 -10.66 -1.00
CA ILE A 103 2.76 -9.98 -0.48
C ILE A 103 2.03 -9.31 -1.63
N SER A 104 0.88 -9.85 -2.01
CA SER A 104 0.03 -9.25 -3.05
C SER A 104 -0.75 -8.04 -2.54
N SER A 105 -1.18 -7.18 -3.46
CA SER A 105 -2.10 -6.07 -3.17
C SER A 105 -3.38 -6.50 -2.47
N LYS A 106 -3.90 -7.68 -2.84
CA LYS A 106 -5.07 -8.28 -2.22
C LYS A 106 -4.83 -8.64 -0.75
N GLN A 107 -3.69 -9.27 -0.45
CA GLN A 107 -3.34 -9.61 0.93
C GLN A 107 -3.15 -8.36 1.79
N LEU A 108 -2.54 -7.31 1.24
CA LEU A 108 -2.42 -6.05 1.97
C LEU A 108 -3.80 -5.42 2.16
N SER A 109 -4.63 -5.33 1.12
CA SER A 109 -5.95 -4.70 1.19
C SER A 109 -6.95 -5.41 2.10
N ASP A 110 -6.77 -6.72 2.32
CA ASP A 110 -7.62 -7.51 3.20
C ASP A 110 -7.21 -7.38 4.68
N LEU A 111 -6.09 -6.70 4.98
CA LEU A 111 -5.69 -6.41 6.35
C LEU A 111 -6.75 -5.55 7.02
N THR A 112 -7.33 -6.06 8.09
CA THR A 112 -8.31 -5.32 8.88
C THR A 112 -7.64 -4.51 9.98
N TYR A 113 -8.32 -3.45 10.40
CA TYR A 113 -7.88 -2.63 11.52
C TYR A 113 -7.71 -3.44 12.81
N ASP A 114 -8.58 -4.44 13.05
CA ASP A 114 -8.50 -5.29 14.23
C ASP A 114 -7.31 -6.25 14.19
N GLN A 115 -6.99 -6.80 13.00
CA GLN A 115 -5.78 -7.59 12.80
C GLN A 115 -4.51 -6.76 13.05
N LEU A 116 -4.52 -5.46 12.68
CA LEU A 116 -3.42 -4.55 12.98
C LEU A 116 -3.36 -4.18 14.47
N LYS A 117 -4.50 -4.15 15.18
CA LYS A 117 -4.57 -3.88 16.62
C LYS A 117 -4.04 -5.05 17.46
N THR A 118 -4.23 -6.29 17.02
CA THR A 118 -3.78 -7.51 17.75
C THR A 118 -2.32 -7.47 18.19
N PRO A 119 -1.32 -7.22 17.32
CA PRO A 119 0.08 -7.18 17.74
C PRO A 119 0.38 -6.04 18.71
N TYR A 120 -0.31 -4.89 18.59
CA TYR A 120 -0.19 -3.80 19.56
C TYR A 120 -0.71 -4.21 20.94
N THR A 121 -1.88 -4.83 21.02
CA THR A 121 -2.44 -5.33 22.28
C THR A 121 -1.51 -6.35 22.92
N ALA A 122 -1.01 -7.32 22.16
CA ALA A 122 -0.07 -8.32 22.66
C ALA A 122 1.24 -7.70 23.18
N TYR A 123 1.75 -6.66 22.52
CA TYR A 123 2.93 -5.94 22.98
C TYR A 123 2.67 -5.22 24.31
N ILE A 124 1.55 -4.49 24.44
CA ILE A 124 1.20 -3.78 25.67
C ILE A 124 0.98 -4.74 26.84
N GLU A 125 0.38 -5.91 26.61
CA GLU A 125 0.20 -6.95 27.65
C GLU A 125 1.52 -7.59 28.11
N SER A 126 2.60 -7.42 27.33
CA SER A 126 3.93 -7.97 27.65
C SER A 126 4.85 -7.01 28.41
N LEU A 127 4.44 -5.75 28.58
CA LEU A 127 5.18 -4.71 29.32
C LEU A 127 4.84 -4.75 30.82
#